data_AF-A0A927SH49-F1
#
_entry.id   AF-A0A927SH49-F1
#
_cell.length_a   1.000
_cell.length_b   1.000
_cell.length_c   1.000
_cell.angle_alpha   90.00
_cell.angle_beta   90.00
_cell.angle_gamma   90.00
#
_symmetry.space_group_name_H-M   'P 1'
#
loop_
_entity.id
_entity.type
_entity.pdbx_description
1 polymer ?
#
loop_
_entity_poly.entity_id
_entity_poly.type
_entity_poly.pdbx_seq_one_letter_code
_entity_poly.pdbx_strand_id
1 'polypeptide(L)'
;MAGVLNTLRLVQVGFIVRDIETTKKKWADFLGIPVPPTCDGGEFAVTQTTVEGQPAPEANCKMAFFDLENIQMELIEPNGVKSTWQDFLDEHGEGLHHLAFGAKDTSDVVLTLETRGLKCVQRGKYGDGGGEYAYFDAVDDLKCIFETLESYPKEN
;
A
#
# COMPACT_ATOMS: atom_id res chain seq x y z
N MET A 1 -5.97 13.11 23.71
CA MET A 1 -4.57 12.71 23.41
C MET A 1 -4.51 12.45 21.91
N ALA A 2 -3.52 12.99 21.21
CA ALA A 2 -3.32 12.68 19.79
C ALA A 2 -2.62 11.32 19.66
N GLY A 3 -3.12 10.47 18.75
CA GLY A 3 -2.49 9.17 18.44
C GLY A 3 -1.25 9.36 17.57
N VAL A 4 -0.44 8.30 17.41
CA VAL A 4 0.87 8.37 16.73
C VAL A 4 0.76 8.85 15.28
N LEU A 5 -0.30 8.46 14.58
CA LEU A 5 -0.54 8.81 13.18
C LEU A 5 -1.16 10.20 12.98
N ASN A 6 -1.59 10.87 14.06
CA ASN A 6 -2.32 12.15 14.01
C ASN A 6 -3.54 12.18 13.05
N THR A 7 -4.08 11.01 12.70
CA THR A 7 -5.25 10.82 11.83
C THR A 7 -6.09 9.66 12.35
N LEU A 8 -7.39 9.71 12.08
CA LEU A 8 -8.33 8.59 12.27
C LEU A 8 -8.94 8.15 10.93
N ARG A 9 -8.44 8.69 9.82
CA ARG A 9 -9.02 8.49 8.49
C ARG A 9 -8.39 7.27 7.84
N LEU A 10 -9.03 6.11 8.03
CA LEU A 10 -8.81 4.96 7.16
C LEU A 10 -9.27 5.32 5.75
N VAL A 11 -8.42 5.11 4.75
CA VAL A 11 -8.70 5.49 3.36
C VAL A 11 -8.69 4.29 2.41
N GLN A 12 -7.94 3.24 2.73
CA GLN A 12 -7.80 2.08 1.85
C GLN A 12 -7.62 0.77 2.61
N VAL A 13 -8.05 -0.32 2.00
CA VAL A 13 -7.77 -1.70 2.41
C VAL A 13 -7.17 -2.45 1.23
N GLY A 14 -5.95 -2.97 1.42
CA GLY A 14 -5.22 -3.68 0.37
C GLY A 14 -5.27 -5.19 0.53
N PHE A 15 -5.37 -5.89 -0.60
CA PHE A 15 -5.40 -7.34 -0.70
C PHE A 15 -4.28 -7.83 -1.62
N ILE A 16 -3.51 -8.83 -1.19
CA ILE A 16 -2.58 -9.54 -2.07
C ILE A 16 -3.32 -10.66 -2.81
N VAL A 17 -3.09 -10.76 -4.12
CA VAL A 17 -3.66 -11.76 -5.02
C VAL A 17 -2.60 -12.32 -5.96
N ARG A 18 -2.79 -13.55 -6.47
CA ARG A 18 -1.91 -14.19 -7.47
C ARG A 18 -2.29 -13.82 -8.90
N ASP A 19 -3.57 -13.56 -9.13
CA ASP A 19 -4.12 -13.21 -10.45
C ASP A 19 -5.13 -12.07 -10.28
N ILE A 20 -4.65 -10.85 -10.55
CA ILE A 20 -5.45 -9.63 -10.44
C ILE A 20 -6.55 -9.59 -11.51
N GLU A 21 -6.32 -10.13 -12.70
CA GLU A 21 -7.27 -10.08 -13.80
C GLU A 21 -8.50 -10.94 -13.53
N THR A 22 -8.29 -12.12 -12.94
CA THR A 22 -9.37 -13.00 -12.49
C THR A 22 -10.06 -12.40 -11.26
N THR A 23 -9.30 -11.93 -10.28
CA THR A 23 -9.86 -11.48 -8.99
C THR A 23 -10.66 -10.19 -9.12
N LYS A 24 -10.18 -9.20 -9.88
CA LYS A 24 -10.92 -7.95 -10.09
C LYS A 24 -12.25 -8.15 -10.83
N LYS A 25 -12.33 -9.12 -11.75
CA LYS A 25 -13.58 -9.46 -12.44
C LYS A 25 -14.62 -10.04 -11.49
N LYS A 26 -14.19 -10.91 -10.58
CA LYS A 26 -15.08 -11.48 -9.55
C LYS A 26 -15.59 -10.42 -8.57
N TRP A 27 -14.72 -9.50 -8.15
CA TRP A 27 -15.12 -8.37 -7.30
C TRP A 27 -16.09 -7.42 -8.01
N ALA A 28 -15.81 -7.08 -9.27
CA ALA A 28 -16.69 -6.22 -10.07
C ALA A 28 -18.08 -6.83 -10.25
N ASP A 29 -18.16 -8.13 -10.55
CA ASP A 29 -19.42 -8.88 -10.62
C ASP A 29 -20.16 -8.89 -9.27
N PHE A 30 -19.44 -9.19 -8.18
CA PHE A 30 -20.01 -9.22 -6.82
C PHE A 30 -20.59 -7.87 -6.38
N LEU A 31 -19.90 -6.77 -6.71
CA LEU A 31 -20.31 -5.41 -6.34
C LEU A 31 -21.30 -4.78 -7.35
N GLY A 32 -21.47 -5.39 -8.53
CA GLY A 32 -22.31 -4.86 -9.59
C GLY A 32 -21.74 -3.59 -10.24
N ILE A 33 -20.42 -3.48 -10.35
CA ILE A 33 -19.73 -2.31 -10.94
C ILE A 33 -18.91 -2.70 -12.19
N PRO A 34 -18.52 -1.73 -13.03
CA PRO A 34 -17.57 -2.00 -14.12
C PRO A 34 -16.24 -2.55 -13.61
N VAL A 35 -15.62 -3.44 -14.39
CA VAL A 35 -14.30 -3.97 -14.05
C VAL A 35 -13.26 -2.84 -14.11
N PRO A 36 -12.54 -2.55 -13.01
CA PRO A 36 -11.55 -1.48 -13.02
C PRO A 36 -10.34 -1.82 -13.92
N PRO A 37 -9.64 -0.80 -14.44
CA PRO A 37 -8.40 -1.02 -15.16
C PRO A 37 -7.31 -1.56 -14.22
N THR A 38 -6.29 -2.18 -14.81
CA THR A 38 -5.04 -2.52 -14.12
C THR A 38 -4.00 -1.46 -14.42
N CYS A 39 -3.21 -1.07 -13.42
CA CYS A 39 -1.99 -0.29 -13.59
C CYS A 39 -0.80 -1.01 -12.94
N ASP A 40 0.42 -0.59 -13.25
CA ASP A 40 1.63 -1.02 -12.54
C ASP A 40 2.05 -0.01 -11.45
N GLY A 41 3.05 -0.38 -10.65
CA GLY A 41 3.59 0.47 -9.60
C GLY A 41 4.37 1.70 -10.10
N GLY A 42 4.70 1.77 -11.38
CA GLY A 42 5.51 2.83 -11.99
C GLY A 42 7.01 2.52 -12.07
N GLU A 43 7.73 3.41 -12.72
CA GLU A 43 9.18 3.32 -12.92
C GLU A 43 9.95 3.67 -11.64
N PHE A 44 11.00 2.90 -11.33
CA PHE A 44 11.83 3.13 -10.13
C PHE A 44 12.41 4.55 -10.04
N ALA A 45 12.70 5.17 -11.19
CA ALA A 45 13.18 6.56 -11.25
C ALA A 45 12.20 7.56 -10.62
N VAL A 46 10.90 7.21 -10.58
CA VAL A 46 9.84 8.00 -9.94
C VAL A 46 9.54 7.46 -8.54
N THR A 47 9.29 6.15 -8.43
CA THR A 47 8.80 5.54 -7.18
C THR A 47 9.86 5.51 -6.09
N GLN A 48 11.15 5.40 -6.44
CA GLN A 48 12.27 5.33 -5.51
C GLN A 48 12.04 4.29 -4.39
N THR A 49 11.35 3.18 -4.72
CA THR A 49 10.94 2.15 -3.77
C THR A 49 12.12 1.62 -2.96
N THR A 50 11.96 1.56 -1.65
CA THR A 50 12.90 0.89 -0.74
C THR A 50 12.20 -0.23 0.00
N VAL A 51 12.89 -1.36 0.17
CA VAL A 51 12.45 -2.52 0.94
C VAL A 51 13.51 -2.78 2.00
N GLU A 52 13.09 -2.85 3.27
CA GLU A 52 14.00 -2.95 4.43
C GLU A 52 15.13 -1.90 4.43
N GLY A 53 14.81 -0.68 3.98
CA GLY A 53 15.76 0.43 3.89
C GLY A 53 16.76 0.34 2.74
N GLN A 54 16.67 -0.66 1.86
CA GLN A 54 17.51 -0.79 0.67
C GLN A 54 16.74 -0.42 -0.61
N PRO A 55 17.36 0.27 -1.58
CA PRO A 55 16.76 0.48 -2.89
C PRO A 55 16.33 -0.83 -3.56
N ALA A 56 15.10 -0.88 -4.05
CA ALA A 56 14.51 -2.07 -4.66
C ALA A 56 13.97 -1.76 -6.07
N PRO A 57 14.86 -1.57 -7.08
CA PRO A 57 14.47 -1.15 -8.42
C PRO A 57 13.64 -2.16 -9.18
N GLU A 58 13.73 -3.44 -8.80
CA GLU A 58 12.99 -4.54 -9.43
C GLU A 58 11.67 -4.85 -8.72
N ALA A 59 11.42 -4.29 -7.52
CA ALA A 59 10.17 -4.49 -6.79
C ALA A 59 9.03 -3.72 -7.47
N ASN A 60 8.03 -4.45 -7.95
CA ASN A 60 6.88 -3.87 -8.64
C ASN A 60 5.64 -4.77 -8.43
N CYS A 61 4.47 -4.27 -8.79
CA CYS A 61 3.21 -4.96 -8.68
C CYS A 61 2.24 -4.49 -9.77
N LYS A 62 1.20 -5.27 -10.01
CA LYS A 62 -0.01 -4.79 -10.68
C LYS A 62 -1.03 -4.41 -9.62
N MET A 63 -1.78 -3.36 -9.88
CA MET A 63 -2.80 -2.85 -8.98
C MET A 63 -4.12 -2.61 -9.70
N ALA A 64 -5.21 -2.77 -8.97
CA ALA A 64 -6.57 -2.45 -9.42
C ALA A 64 -7.34 -1.89 -8.24
N PHE A 65 -8.00 -0.76 -8.46
CA PHE A 65 -8.64 0.02 -7.41
C PHE A 65 -10.16 0.01 -7.58
N PHE A 66 -10.85 -0.16 -6.46
CA PHE A 66 -12.31 -0.13 -6.34
C PHE A 66 -12.67 1.03 -5.41
N ASP A 67 -13.15 2.13 -5.98
CA ASP A 67 -13.65 3.26 -5.21
C ASP A 67 -15.03 2.93 -4.64
N LEU A 68 -15.08 2.59 -3.35
CA LEU A 68 -16.33 2.41 -2.61
C LEU A 68 -16.78 3.76 -2.04
N GLU A 69 -17.96 3.80 -1.43
CA GLU A 69 -18.56 5.06 -0.94
C GLU A 69 -17.67 5.83 0.05
N ASN A 70 -16.90 5.12 0.88
CA ASN A 70 -16.17 5.70 2.01
C ASN A 70 -14.67 5.36 2.03
N ILE A 71 -14.25 4.30 1.36
CA ILE A 71 -12.88 3.79 1.33
C ILE A 71 -12.56 3.23 -0.05
N GLN A 72 -11.27 3.08 -0.35
CA GLN A 72 -10.82 2.36 -1.53
C GLN A 72 -10.46 0.91 -1.17
N MET A 73 -10.86 -0.05 -2.00
CA MET A 73 -10.30 -1.40 -1.96
C MET A 73 -9.24 -1.51 -3.06
N GLU A 74 -8.07 -2.00 -2.69
CA GLU A 74 -6.94 -2.19 -3.60
C GLU A 74 -6.62 -3.69 -3.71
N LEU A 75 -6.48 -4.18 -4.94
CA LEU A 75 -5.92 -5.49 -5.23
C LEU A 75 -4.48 -5.31 -5.71
N ILE A 76 -3.56 -6.13 -5.20
CA ILE A 76 -2.13 -6.07 -5.53
C ILE A 76 -1.65 -7.47 -5.95
N GLU A 77 -1.14 -7.59 -7.16
CA GLU A 77 -0.42 -8.78 -7.64
C GLU A 77 1.08 -8.46 -7.68
N PRO A 78 1.89 -8.98 -6.74
CA PRO A 78 3.34 -8.76 -6.74
C PRO A 78 4.01 -9.47 -7.92
N ASN A 79 5.14 -8.93 -8.37
CA ASN A 79 5.87 -9.43 -9.54
C ASN A 79 6.85 -10.58 -9.27
N GLY A 80 6.84 -11.20 -8.09
CA GLY A 80 7.81 -12.24 -7.72
C GLY A 80 9.14 -11.72 -7.15
N VAL A 81 9.33 -10.40 -7.05
CA VAL A 81 10.53 -9.79 -6.46
C VAL A 81 10.26 -9.42 -5.01
N LYS A 82 11.30 -9.52 -4.16
CA LYS A 82 11.25 -9.17 -2.74
C LYS A 82 10.60 -7.80 -2.53
N SER A 83 9.53 -7.81 -1.76
CA SER A 83 8.68 -6.67 -1.41
C SER A 83 7.77 -7.11 -0.27
N THR A 84 7.21 -6.17 0.49
CA THR A 84 6.22 -6.52 1.54
C THR A 84 5.04 -7.32 0.97
N TRP A 85 4.68 -7.04 -0.29
CA TRP A 85 3.59 -7.70 -1.00
C TRP A 85 3.93 -9.15 -1.35
N GLN A 86 5.14 -9.39 -1.86
CA GLN A 86 5.62 -10.73 -2.20
C GLN A 86 5.88 -11.57 -0.95
N ASP A 87 6.48 -10.97 0.07
CA ASP A 87 6.75 -11.65 1.35
C ASP A 87 5.42 -12.13 1.98
N PHE A 88 4.38 -11.30 1.98
CA PHE A 88 3.04 -11.71 2.42
C PHE A 88 2.45 -12.85 1.58
N LEU A 89 2.59 -12.77 0.24
CA LEU A 89 2.07 -13.82 -0.65
C LEU A 89 2.71 -15.18 -0.38
N ASP A 90 4.01 -15.19 -0.09
CA ASP A 90 4.79 -16.40 0.14
C ASP A 90 4.52 -16.99 1.53
N GLU A 91 4.36 -16.15 2.56
CA GLU A 91 4.15 -16.59 3.94
C GLU A 91 2.69 -16.94 4.25
N HIS A 92 1.74 -16.21 3.68
CA HIS A 92 0.32 -16.29 4.06
C HIS A 92 -0.62 -16.67 2.92
N GLY A 93 -0.16 -16.55 1.67
CA GLY A 93 -1.02 -16.70 0.50
C GLY A 93 -1.81 -15.44 0.18
N GLU A 94 -2.93 -15.59 -0.52
CA GLU A 94 -3.80 -14.48 -0.91
C GLU A 94 -4.66 -14.02 0.27
N GLY A 95 -4.86 -12.71 0.43
CA GLY A 95 -5.65 -12.20 1.54
C GLY A 95 -5.52 -10.70 1.80
N LEU A 96 -6.18 -10.25 2.87
CA LEU A 96 -6.09 -8.87 3.35
C LEU A 96 -4.69 -8.62 3.91
N HIS A 97 -4.00 -7.64 3.34
CA HIS A 97 -2.61 -7.32 3.64
C HIS A 97 -2.48 -6.15 4.60
N HIS A 98 -3.06 -5.01 4.24
CA HIS A 98 -2.85 -3.76 4.97
C HIS A 98 -4.12 -2.93 5.15
N LEU A 99 -4.06 -2.06 6.15
CA LEU A 99 -4.97 -0.93 6.35
C LEU A 99 -4.19 0.37 6.13
N ALA A 100 -4.67 1.23 5.23
CA ALA A 100 -4.00 2.49 4.91
C ALA A 100 -4.72 3.70 5.51
N PHE A 101 -3.95 4.57 6.14
CA PHE A 101 -4.42 5.80 6.77
C PHE A 101 -3.90 7.02 6.04
N GLY A 102 -4.80 7.98 5.80
CA GLY A 102 -4.43 9.26 5.19
C GLY A 102 -3.57 10.07 6.15
N ALA A 103 -2.29 10.25 5.79
CA ALA A 103 -1.30 10.94 6.59
C ALA A 103 -0.99 12.35 6.04
N LYS A 104 -0.35 13.15 6.87
CA LYS A 104 0.36 14.37 6.49
C LYS A 104 1.77 14.25 7.05
N ASP A 105 2.75 14.72 6.29
CA ASP A 105 4.15 14.70 6.69
C ASP A 105 4.62 13.26 7.01
N THR A 106 4.44 12.35 6.04
CA THR A 106 4.76 10.90 6.16
C THR A 106 6.17 10.66 6.68
N SER A 107 7.12 11.51 6.28
CA SER A 107 8.50 11.41 6.76
C SER A 107 8.62 11.62 8.28
N ASP A 108 7.86 12.54 8.88
CA ASP A 108 7.84 12.74 10.34
C ASP A 108 7.11 11.58 11.05
N VAL A 109 6.08 11.04 10.42
CA VAL A 109 5.35 9.86 10.91
C VAL A 109 6.28 8.63 10.94
N VAL A 110 7.04 8.38 9.86
CA VAL A 110 8.05 7.31 9.79
C VAL A 110 9.05 7.44 10.93
N LEU A 111 9.67 8.61 11.11
CA LEU A 111 10.64 8.84 12.19
C LEU A 111 10.02 8.57 13.56
N THR A 112 8.81 9.07 13.80
CA THR A 112 8.11 8.88 15.07
C THR A 112 7.82 7.40 15.34
N LEU A 113 7.41 6.63 14.33
CA LEU A 113 7.10 5.21 14.47
C LEU A 113 8.37 4.37 14.69
N GLU A 114 9.45 4.69 13.98
CA GLU A 114 10.74 4.03 14.16
C GLU A 114 11.29 4.25 15.59
N THR A 115 11.18 5.46 16.14
CA THR A 115 11.57 5.71 17.56
C THR A 115 10.74 4.93 18.57
N ARG A 116 9.56 4.44 18.17
CA ARG A 116 8.66 3.62 18.98
C ARG A 116 8.81 2.11 18.71
N GLY A 117 9.78 1.72 17.87
CA GLY A 117 10.10 0.32 17.59
C GLY A 117 9.34 -0.32 16.43
N LEU A 118 8.50 0.44 15.72
CA LEU A 118 7.82 -0.05 14.50
C LEU A 118 8.76 0.07 13.31
N LYS A 119 8.99 -1.04 12.61
CA LYS A 119 9.89 -1.10 11.46
C LYS A 119 9.16 -0.71 10.19
N CYS A 120 9.66 0.30 9.48
CA CYS A 120 9.27 0.57 8.10
C CYS A 120 9.83 -0.55 7.20
N VAL A 121 8.95 -1.37 6.63
CA VAL A 121 9.35 -2.55 5.82
C VAL A 121 9.44 -2.23 4.34
N GLN A 122 8.65 -1.28 3.86
CA GLN A 122 8.70 -0.81 2.48
C GLN A 122 8.14 0.60 2.38
N ARG A 123 8.76 1.47 1.58
CA ARG A 123 8.21 2.80 1.25
C ARG A 123 8.60 3.25 -0.15
N GLY A 124 7.82 4.16 -0.73
CA GLY A 124 8.08 4.73 -2.04
C GLY A 124 7.09 5.83 -2.40
N LYS A 125 7.26 6.43 -3.57
CA LYS A 125 6.31 7.34 -4.19
C LYS A 125 5.34 6.59 -5.09
N TYR A 126 4.19 7.19 -5.34
CA TYR A 126 3.26 6.72 -6.37
C TYR A 126 3.91 6.78 -7.75
N GLY A 127 3.42 5.96 -8.69
CA GLY A 127 3.97 5.90 -10.05
C GLY A 127 3.92 7.21 -10.83
N ASP A 128 3.05 8.14 -10.44
CA ASP A 128 2.95 9.50 -10.99
C ASP A 128 3.75 10.55 -10.20
N GLY A 129 4.38 10.16 -9.09
CA GLY A 129 5.11 11.05 -8.19
C GLY A 129 4.21 12.00 -7.38
N GLY A 130 2.88 11.86 -7.46
CA GLY A 130 1.90 12.74 -6.83
C GLY A 130 1.67 12.47 -5.34
N GLY A 131 2.44 11.58 -4.72
CA GLY A 131 2.35 11.23 -3.32
C GLY A 131 3.31 10.12 -2.93
N GLU A 132 3.23 9.68 -1.68
CA GLU A 132 4.05 8.61 -1.12
C GLU A 132 3.29 7.67 -0.18
N TYR A 133 3.86 6.48 -0.03
CA TYR A 133 3.39 5.44 0.87
C TYR A 133 4.52 4.93 1.76
N ALA A 134 4.17 4.44 2.95
CA ALA A 134 5.08 3.69 3.81
C ALA A 134 4.33 2.60 4.58
N TYR A 135 4.82 1.36 4.47
CA TYR A 135 4.34 0.19 5.17
C TYR A 135 5.16 -0.06 6.43
N PHE A 136 4.46 -0.38 7.52
CA PHE A 136 5.07 -0.71 8.79
C PHE A 136 4.61 -2.08 9.24
N ASP A 137 5.56 -2.90 9.67
CA ASP A 137 5.25 -4.15 10.33
C ASP A 137 4.75 -3.85 11.74
N ALA A 138 3.44 -4.06 11.92
CA ALA A 138 2.76 -3.97 13.21
C ALA A 138 1.99 -5.26 13.50
N VAL A 139 2.36 -6.39 12.88
CA VAL A 139 1.58 -7.64 12.98
C VAL A 139 1.52 -8.13 14.42
N ASP A 140 2.63 -8.05 15.16
CA ASP A 140 2.68 -8.52 16.55
C ASP A 140 1.78 -7.71 17.50
N ASP A 141 1.62 -6.40 17.28
CA ASP A 141 0.83 -5.54 18.15
C ASP A 141 -0.60 -5.30 17.64
N LEU A 142 -0.74 -5.01 16.36
CA LEU A 142 -1.98 -4.55 15.70
C LEU A 142 -2.59 -5.58 14.75
N LYS A 143 -1.96 -6.74 14.59
CA LYS A 143 -2.47 -7.89 13.82
C LYS A 143 -2.63 -7.63 12.32
N CYS A 144 -1.97 -6.59 11.82
CA CYS A 144 -1.90 -6.26 10.41
C CYS A 144 -0.67 -5.40 10.11
N ILE A 145 -0.27 -5.38 8.84
CA ILE A 145 0.55 -4.31 8.30
C ILE A 145 -0.33 -3.06 8.23
N PHE A 146 0.19 -1.91 8.61
CA PHE A 146 -0.49 -0.66 8.32
C PHE A 146 0.35 0.20 7.37
N GLU A 147 -0.35 1.07 6.66
CA GLU A 147 0.22 1.95 5.66
C GLU A 147 -0.14 3.40 5.96
N THR A 148 0.79 4.30 5.70
CA THR A 148 0.50 5.74 5.56
C THR A 148 0.41 6.07 4.08
N LEU A 149 -0.63 6.79 3.68
CA LEU A 149 -0.78 7.35 2.34
C LEU A 149 -0.84 8.87 2.42
N GLU A 150 0.05 9.54 1.69
CA GLU A 150 0.07 10.99 1.57
C GLU A 150 0.04 11.39 0.10
N SER A 151 -1.02 12.10 -0.30
CA SER A 151 -1.11 12.71 -1.62
C SER A 151 -0.61 14.15 -1.54
N TYR A 152 0.33 14.50 -2.40
CA TYR A 152 0.85 15.85 -2.49
C TYR A 152 -0.17 16.79 -3.15
N PRO A 153 -0.21 18.07 -2.74
CA PRO A 153 -1.02 19.07 -3.43
C PRO A 153 -0.59 19.15 -4.89
N LYS A 154 -1.56 19.17 -5.82
CA LYS A 154 -1.27 19.55 -7.20
C LYS A 154 -0.86 21.03 -7.20
N GLU A 155 0.33 21.34 -7.69
CA GLU A 155 0.70 22.74 -7.99
C GLU A 155 -0.32 23.27 -9.00
N ASN A 156 -1.01 24.37 -8.65
CA ASN A 156 -1.93 25.08 -9.55
C ASN A 156 -1.15 25.99 -10.49
#